data_AF-A0A3S0ZQX3-F1
#
_entry.id   AF-A0A3S0ZQX3-F1
#
_cell.length_a   1.000
_cell.length_b   1.000
_cell.length_c   1.000
_cell.angle_alpha   90.00
_cell.angle_beta   90.00
_cell.angle_gamma   90.00
#
_symmetry.space_group_name_H-M   'P 1'
#
loop_
_entity.id
_entity.type
_entity.pdbx_description
1 polymer ?
#
loop_
_entity_poly.entity_id
_entity_poly.type
_entity_poly.pdbx_seq_one_letter_code
_entity_poly.pdbx_strand_id
1 'polypeptide(L)'
;MLYHWTTTPPCGRIGPAQQRKMADRLTQLQDAVTQQAEHFYNSIGILQQCAPPSPFPGFEKPGGKPASPPPQEDYAVLFAKMITRTAKDIDVLIDNLPSEDSSTELQVASLQKLEIENQEAAEKLEEIISKGEHLLKTIQKSLEEIAASQLHSQGLESNLAK
;
A
#
# COMPACT_ATOMS: atom_id res chain seq x y z
N MET A 1 -30.90 0.67 -30.16
CA MET A 1 -30.24 0.07 -28.98
C MET A 1 -28.75 0.22 -29.18
N LEU A 2 -28.13 1.10 -28.37
CA LEU A 2 -26.70 1.40 -28.42
C LEU A 2 -25.90 0.25 -27.79
N TYR A 3 -24.77 -0.06 -28.42
CA TYR A 3 -23.71 -0.89 -27.86
C TYR A 3 -22.97 -0.10 -26.77
N HIS A 4 -22.89 -0.65 -25.56
CA HIS A 4 -21.93 -0.21 -24.54
C HIS A 4 -21.43 -1.44 -23.77
N TRP A 5 -20.38 -2.07 -24.29
CA TRP A 5 -19.49 -2.91 -23.47
C TRP A 5 -18.37 -2.01 -22.95
N THR A 6 -18.62 -1.36 -21.83
CA THR A 6 -17.57 -0.81 -20.98
C THR A 6 -17.52 -1.66 -19.73
N THR A 7 -16.48 -2.48 -19.56
CA THR A 7 -15.72 -2.58 -18.30
C THR A 7 -14.42 -3.33 -18.60
N THR A 8 -13.34 -2.59 -18.45
CA THR A 8 -11.92 -2.96 -18.51
C THR A 8 -11.52 -4.20 -17.70
N PRO A 9 -10.61 -5.07 -18.19
CA PRO A 9 -9.81 -5.91 -17.33
C PRO A 9 -8.68 -5.07 -16.68
N PRO A 10 -8.29 -5.37 -15.42
CA PRO A 10 -7.25 -4.61 -14.75
C PRO A 10 -5.91 -4.94 -15.39
N CYS A 11 -5.23 -3.93 -15.94
CA CYS A 11 -3.80 -4.01 -16.22
C CYS A 11 -3.06 -4.28 -14.91
N GLY A 12 -2.76 -5.54 -14.64
CA GLY A 12 -1.87 -5.99 -13.58
C GLY A 12 -0.45 -5.53 -13.90
N ARG A 13 -0.14 -4.30 -13.51
CA ARG A 13 1.21 -3.73 -13.54
C ARG A 13 2.02 -4.40 -12.42
N ILE A 14 2.63 -5.56 -12.69
CA ILE A 14 3.61 -6.18 -11.80
C ILE A 14 4.95 -5.49 -12.06
N GLY A 15 5.09 -4.27 -11.51
CA GLY A 15 6.39 -3.68 -11.26
C GLY A 15 7.01 -4.27 -9.98
N PRO A 16 8.32 -4.06 -9.74
CA PRO A 16 8.97 -4.56 -8.53
C PRO A 16 8.33 -3.92 -7.30
N ALA A 17 7.54 -4.70 -6.57
CA ALA A 17 6.79 -4.26 -5.39
C ALA A 17 7.69 -3.81 -4.22
N GLN A 18 9.02 -3.96 -4.34
CA GLN A 18 9.99 -3.58 -3.32
C GLN A 18 10.17 -2.06 -3.21
N GLN A 19 10.11 -1.31 -4.32
CA GLN A 19 10.53 0.10 -4.31
C GLN A 19 9.43 1.06 -3.81
N ARG A 20 8.16 0.65 -3.89
CA ARG A 20 7.01 1.41 -3.37
C ARG A 20 6.98 1.46 -1.83
N LYS A 21 7.62 0.52 -1.14
CA LYS A 21 7.75 0.53 0.34
C LYS A 21 8.78 1.52 0.85
N MET A 22 9.82 1.85 0.07
CA MET A 22 10.94 2.72 0.51
C MET A 22 10.46 4.14 0.84
N ALA A 23 9.71 4.76 -0.10
CA ALA A 23 9.16 6.10 0.09
C ALA A 23 8.07 6.12 1.17
N ASP A 24 7.29 5.05 1.26
CA ASP A 24 6.22 4.91 2.25
C ASP A 24 6.78 4.82 3.68
N ARG A 25 7.84 4.04 3.91
CA ARG A 25 8.48 3.93 5.24
C ARG A 25 9.19 5.20 5.68
N LEU A 26 9.91 5.87 4.77
CA LEU A 26 10.56 7.13 5.10
C LEU A 26 9.54 8.25 5.36
N THR A 27 8.41 8.25 4.64
CA THR A 27 7.30 9.19 4.90
C THR A 27 6.65 8.89 6.25
N GLN A 28 6.36 7.62 6.55
CA GLN A 28 5.83 7.21 7.86
C GLN A 28 6.75 7.59 9.02
N LEU A 29 8.07 7.48 8.84
CA LEU A 29 9.05 7.90 9.84
C LEU A 29 8.98 9.41 10.07
N GLN A 30 8.87 10.20 9.00
CA GLN A 30 8.70 11.66 9.12
C GLN A 30 7.40 12.03 9.84
N ASP A 31 6.29 11.35 9.53
CA ASP A 31 5.00 11.57 10.20
C ASP A 31 5.07 11.20 11.69
N ALA A 32 5.73 10.08 12.03
CA ALA A 32 5.90 9.63 13.41
C ALA A 32 6.77 10.61 14.23
N VAL A 33 7.86 11.13 13.65
CA VAL A 33 8.71 12.15 14.29
C VAL A 33 7.94 13.46 14.47
N THR A 34 7.13 13.85 13.49
CA THR A 34 6.26 15.04 13.59
C THR A 34 5.26 14.87 14.72
N GLN A 35 4.56 13.74 14.77
CA GLN A 35 3.62 13.40 15.85
C GLN A 35 4.29 13.34 17.22
N GLN A 36 5.53 12.85 17.30
CA GLN A 36 6.31 12.83 18.53
C GLN A 36 6.58 14.25 19.06
N ALA A 37 6.89 15.19 18.16
CA ALA A 37 7.03 16.60 18.50
C ALA A 37 5.70 17.21 18.98
N GLU A 38 4.58 16.84 18.34
CA GLU A 38 3.24 17.23 18.79
C GLU A 38 2.95 16.78 20.22
N HIS A 39 3.29 15.54 20.57
CA HIS A 39 3.12 15.06 21.93
C HIS A 39 3.96 15.87 22.93
N PHE A 40 5.20 16.24 22.58
CA PHE A 40 6.03 17.06 23.45
C PHE A 40 5.43 18.44 23.71
N TYR A 41 5.16 19.24 22.67
CA TYR A 41 4.71 20.62 22.91
C TYR A 41 3.29 20.68 23.51
N ASN A 42 2.39 19.76 23.13
CA ASN A 42 1.05 19.69 23.72
C ASN A 42 1.13 19.30 25.20
N SER A 43 2.01 18.34 25.56
CA SER A 43 2.20 17.94 26.95
C SER A 43 2.71 19.09 27.81
N ILE A 44 3.68 19.86 27.31
CA ILE A 44 4.23 21.03 28.03
C ILE A 44 3.12 22.07 28.24
N GLY A 45 2.33 22.38 27.22
CA GLY A 45 1.24 23.35 27.31
C GLY A 45 0.20 22.97 28.36
N ILE A 46 -0.27 21.72 28.33
CA ILE A 46 -1.28 21.21 29.29
C ILE A 46 -0.70 21.15 30.71
N LEU A 47 0.53 20.65 30.88
CA LEU A 47 1.16 20.56 32.20
C LEU A 47 1.36 21.94 32.82
N GLN A 48 1.74 22.96 32.04
CA GLN A 48 1.87 24.34 32.53
C GLN A 48 0.51 24.95 32.89
N GLN A 49 -0.54 24.70 32.09
CA GLN A 49 -1.89 25.18 32.38
C GLN A 49 -2.46 24.57 33.65
N CYS A 50 -2.17 23.30 33.91
CA CYS A 50 -2.65 22.57 35.08
C CYS A 50 -1.72 22.65 36.29
N ALA A 51 -0.55 23.28 36.17
CA ALA A 51 0.43 23.35 37.26
C ALA A 51 -0.12 24.17 38.44
N PRO A 52 -0.20 23.60 39.66
CA PRO A 52 -0.55 24.38 40.83
C PRO A 52 0.54 25.40 41.14
N PRO A 53 0.20 26.56 41.72
CA PRO A 53 1.20 27.51 42.18
C PRO A 53 2.08 26.86 43.26
N SER A 54 3.40 26.94 43.09
CA SER A 54 4.35 26.43 44.07
C SER A 54 4.50 27.42 45.24
N PRO A 55 4.23 27.02 46.49
CA PRO A 55 4.45 27.90 47.63
C PRO A 55 5.96 28.06 47.89
N PHE A 56 6.40 29.29 48.09
CA PHE A 56 7.75 29.58 48.56
C PHE A 56 7.75 29.66 50.09
N PRO A 57 8.77 29.10 50.77
CA PRO A 57 8.91 29.22 52.22
C PRO A 57 8.94 30.70 52.63
N GLY A 58 8.01 31.12 53.50
CA GLY A 58 7.91 32.50 53.99
C GLY A 58 6.93 33.42 53.25
N PHE A 59 6.21 32.93 52.22
CA PHE A 59 5.25 33.72 51.43
C PHE A 59 3.83 33.12 51.43
N GLU A 60 3.41 32.49 52.54
CA GLU A 60 2.07 31.92 52.66
C GLU A 60 1.04 33.03 52.83
N LYS A 61 0.26 33.28 51.77
CA LYS A 61 -0.81 34.29 51.78
C LYS A 61 -1.98 33.75 52.61
N PRO A 62 -2.35 34.37 53.75
CA PRO A 62 -3.46 33.90 54.57
C PRO A 62 -4.77 34.17 53.84
N GLY A 63 -5.40 33.12 53.30
CA GLY A 63 -6.75 33.19 52.73
C GLY A 63 -6.91 32.79 51.26
N GLY A 64 -5.86 32.34 50.57
CA GLY A 64 -6.04 31.71 49.25
C GLY A 64 -6.66 30.33 49.41
N LYS A 65 -7.96 30.18 49.15
CA LYS A 65 -8.56 28.83 49.01
C LYS A 65 -7.71 28.04 48.00
N PRO A 66 -7.29 26.80 48.29
CA PRO A 66 -6.73 25.96 47.23
C PRO A 66 -7.82 25.84 46.17
N ALA A 67 -7.54 26.29 44.95
CA ALA A 67 -8.39 25.95 43.82
C ALA A 67 -8.47 24.42 43.83
N SER A 68 -9.69 23.88 43.95
CA SER A 68 -9.89 22.44 43.85
C SER A 68 -9.17 21.97 42.59
N PRO A 69 -8.30 20.93 42.66
CA PRO A 69 -7.74 20.37 41.46
C PRO A 69 -8.93 20.04 40.55
N PRO A 70 -8.98 20.55 39.30
CA PRO A 70 -9.93 20.00 38.34
C PRO A 70 -9.73 18.48 38.30
N PRO A 71 -10.77 17.67 37.99
CA PRO A 71 -10.66 16.22 37.93
C PRO A 71 -9.47 15.88 37.04
N GLN A 72 -8.36 15.51 37.68
CA GLN A 72 -7.06 15.44 37.04
C GLN A 72 -7.06 14.09 36.35
N GLU A 73 -7.59 14.04 35.12
CA GLU A 73 -7.07 13.07 34.16
C GLU A 73 -5.55 13.20 34.25
N ASP A 74 -4.87 12.10 34.51
CA ASP A 74 -3.43 12.09 34.72
C ASP A 74 -2.75 12.33 33.36
N TYR A 75 -2.85 13.58 32.89
CA TYR A 75 -2.37 14.04 31.58
C TYR A 75 -0.87 13.78 31.47
N ALA A 76 -0.13 13.88 32.59
CA ALA A 76 1.27 13.50 32.65
C ALA A 76 1.47 12.03 32.26
N VAL A 77 0.71 11.12 32.86
CA VAL A 77 0.76 9.69 32.52
C VAL A 77 0.25 9.41 31.10
N LEU A 78 -0.79 10.11 30.64
CA LEU A 78 -1.31 9.96 29.27
C LEU A 78 -0.26 10.36 28.22
N PHE A 79 0.32 11.57 28.34
CA PHE A 79 1.35 12.04 27.44
C PHE A 79 2.61 11.17 27.53
N ALA A 80 3.01 10.73 28.73
CA ALA A 80 4.14 9.80 28.88
C ALA A 80 3.92 8.48 28.11
N LYS A 81 2.69 7.93 28.15
CA LYS A 81 2.32 6.74 27.37
C LYS A 81 2.37 7.00 25.86
N MET A 82 1.82 8.13 25.41
CA MET A 82 1.84 8.50 23.98
C MET A 82 3.27 8.69 23.48
N ILE A 83 4.09 9.47 24.19
CA ILE A 83 5.51 9.70 23.88
C ILE A 83 6.28 8.37 23.83
N THR A 84 6.13 7.52 24.84
CA THR A 84 6.86 6.24 24.91
C THR A 84 6.45 5.32 23.76
N ARG A 85 5.17 5.30 23.40
CA ARG A 85 4.66 4.48 22.31
C ARG A 85 5.20 4.99 20.97
N THR A 86 5.04 6.28 20.67
CA THR A 86 5.48 6.86 19.41
C THR A 86 7.00 6.74 19.25
N ALA A 87 7.79 6.86 20.33
CA ALA A 87 9.22 6.61 20.30
C ALA A 87 9.57 5.16 19.91
N LYS A 88 8.85 4.17 20.46
CA LYS A 88 9.03 2.77 20.04
C LYS A 88 8.61 2.53 18.60
N ASP A 89 7.53 3.17 18.16
CA ASP A 89 7.08 3.07 16.77
C ASP A 89 8.13 3.65 15.81
N ILE A 90 8.82 4.73 16.21
CA ILE A 90 9.98 5.29 15.49
C ILE A 90 11.14 4.28 15.43
N ASP A 91 11.51 3.65 16.55
CA ASP A 91 12.58 2.65 16.59
C ASP A 91 12.28 1.48 15.65
N VAL A 92 11.04 0.97 15.68
CA VAL A 92 10.59 -0.09 14.77
C VAL A 92 10.64 0.37 13.31
N LEU A 93 10.26 1.61 13.01
CA LEU A 93 10.34 2.14 11.65
C LEU A 93 11.79 2.22 11.16
N ILE A 94 12.73 2.61 12.02
CA ILE A 94 14.17 2.64 11.73
C ILE A 94 14.71 1.23 11.47
N ASP A 95 14.39 0.26 12.31
CA ASP A 95 14.82 -1.14 12.13
C ASP A 95 14.26 -1.78 10.86
N ASN A 96 13.09 -1.31 10.41
CA ASN A 96 12.46 -1.75 9.16
C ASN A 96 12.88 -0.92 7.94
N LEU A 97 13.79 0.04 8.10
CA LEU A 97 14.36 0.70 6.94
C LEU A 97 15.16 -0.33 6.11
N PRO A 98 15.05 -0.23 4.78
CA PRO A 98 15.82 -1.08 3.90
C PRO A 98 17.32 -0.83 4.13
N SER A 99 18.09 -1.92 4.18
CA SER A 99 19.50 -1.93 4.58
C SER A 99 20.37 -0.98 3.75
N GLU A 100 21.14 -0.14 4.43
CA GLU A 100 22.08 0.82 3.82
C GLU A 100 23.28 0.12 3.12
N ASP A 101 23.51 -1.16 3.41
CA ASP A 101 24.56 -2.00 2.79
C ASP A 101 24.34 -2.30 1.30
N SER A 102 23.19 -1.94 0.75
CA SER A 102 23.00 -1.96 -0.70
C SER A 102 23.71 -0.75 -1.28
N SER A 103 25.01 -0.89 -1.58
CA SER A 103 25.71 0.13 -2.36
C SER A 103 24.88 0.46 -3.60
N THR A 104 24.88 1.72 -4.02
CA THR A 104 24.14 2.16 -5.23
C THR A 104 24.43 1.27 -6.43
N GLU A 105 25.66 0.77 -6.51
CA GLU A 105 26.12 -0.18 -7.53
C GLU A 105 25.45 -1.56 -7.44
N LEU A 106 25.32 -2.14 -6.24
CA LEU A 106 24.57 -3.38 -6.03
C LEU A 106 23.07 -3.23 -6.32
N GLN A 107 22.52 -2.05 -6.02
CA GLN A 107 21.12 -1.75 -6.33
C GLN A 107 20.89 -1.64 -7.84
N VAL A 108 21.79 -0.97 -8.56
CA VAL A 108 21.76 -0.90 -10.04
C VAL A 108 21.90 -2.28 -10.66
N ALA A 109 22.84 -3.10 -10.18
CA ALA A 109 23.00 -4.47 -10.67
C ALA A 109 21.75 -5.33 -10.41
N SER A 110 21.11 -5.16 -9.26
CA SER A 110 19.84 -5.83 -8.94
C SER A 110 18.70 -5.37 -9.85
N LEU A 111 18.63 -4.08 -10.17
CA LEU A 111 17.64 -3.55 -11.11
C LEU A 111 17.84 -4.09 -12.52
N GLN A 112 19.08 -4.13 -13.02
CA GLN A 112 19.40 -4.70 -14.33
C GLN A 112 19.01 -6.17 -14.41
N LYS A 113 19.31 -6.95 -13.35
CA LYS A 113 18.90 -8.35 -13.28
C LYS A 113 17.37 -8.49 -13.34
N LEU A 114 16.64 -7.68 -12.58
CA LEU A 114 15.17 -7.69 -12.59
C LEU A 114 14.60 -7.30 -13.95
N GLU A 115 15.24 -6.37 -14.66
CA GLU A 115 14.84 -5.97 -16.01
C GLU A 115 15.00 -7.11 -17.02
N ILE A 116 16.12 -7.83 -16.97
CA ILE A 116 16.36 -9.03 -17.78
C ILE A 116 15.32 -10.12 -17.47
N GLU A 117 15.09 -10.42 -16.19
CA GLU A 117 14.09 -11.42 -15.78
C GLU A 117 12.67 -11.03 -16.23
N ASN A 118 12.34 -9.74 -16.20
CA ASN A 118 11.07 -9.23 -16.69
C ASN A 118 10.93 -9.41 -18.20
N GLN A 119 11.98 -9.07 -18.95
CA GLN A 119 12.03 -9.23 -20.40
C GLN A 119 11.86 -10.70 -20.81
N GLU A 120 12.60 -11.62 -20.17
CA GLU A 120 12.44 -13.06 -20.43
C GLU A 120 11.05 -13.58 -20.09
N ALA A 121 10.44 -13.08 -19.01
CA ALA A 121 9.07 -13.44 -18.65
C ALA A 121 8.05 -12.91 -19.66
N ALA A 122 8.26 -11.70 -20.19
CA ALA A 122 7.43 -11.11 -21.24
C ALA A 122 7.52 -11.90 -22.55
N GLU A 123 8.72 -12.31 -22.96
CA GLU A 123 8.92 -13.14 -24.16
C GLU A 123 8.25 -14.50 -24.04
N LYS A 124 8.38 -15.17 -22.89
CA LYS A 124 7.67 -16.42 -22.61
C LYS A 124 6.16 -16.23 -22.66
N LEU A 125 5.65 -15.11 -22.15
CA LEU A 125 4.24 -14.78 -22.22
C LEU A 125 3.77 -14.58 -23.66
N GLU A 126 4.55 -13.86 -24.48
CA GLU A 126 4.25 -13.64 -25.90
C GLU A 126 4.20 -14.96 -26.68
N GLU A 127 5.15 -15.87 -26.42
CA GLU A 127 5.16 -17.20 -27.03
C GLU A 127 3.88 -17.99 -26.68
N ILE A 128 3.47 -17.96 -25.41
CA ILE A 128 2.25 -18.63 -24.94
C ILE A 128 1.01 -18.00 -25.59
N ILE A 129 0.95 -16.67 -25.69
CA ILE A 129 -0.15 -15.97 -26.37
C ILE A 129 -0.21 -16.38 -27.84
N SER A 130 0.91 -16.39 -28.55
CA SER A 130 0.99 -16.78 -29.96
C SER A 130 0.48 -18.21 -30.20
N LYS A 131 0.92 -19.16 -29.37
CA LYS A 131 0.42 -20.55 -29.41
C LYS A 131 -1.08 -20.62 -29.11
N GLY A 132 -1.54 -19.85 -28.12
CA GLY A 132 -2.96 -19.76 -27.76
C GLY A 132 -3.82 -19.23 -28.91
N GLU A 133 -3.39 -18.17 -29.59
CA GLU A 133 -4.07 -17.61 -30.76
C GLU A 133 -4.12 -18.59 -31.93
N HIS A 134 -3.02 -19.30 -32.20
CA HIS A 134 -2.97 -20.29 -33.27
C HIS A 134 -3.92 -21.47 -33.01
N LEU A 135 -3.96 -21.94 -31.77
CA LEU A 135 -4.90 -22.98 -31.35
C LEU A 135 -6.35 -22.51 -31.50
N LEU A 136 -6.65 -21.29 -31.09
CA LEU A 136 -7.98 -20.70 -31.20
C LEU A 136 -8.43 -20.57 -32.66
N LYS A 137 -7.56 -20.13 -33.57
CA LYS A 137 -7.83 -20.09 -35.02
C LYS A 137 -8.11 -21.47 -35.59
N THR A 138 -7.36 -22.49 -35.17
CA THR A 138 -7.57 -23.87 -35.61
C THR A 138 -8.94 -24.38 -35.17
N ILE A 139 -9.33 -24.13 -33.91
CA ILE A 139 -10.65 -24.49 -33.39
C ILE A 139 -11.76 -23.78 -34.18
N GLN A 140 -11.63 -22.48 -34.43
CA GLN A 140 -12.60 -21.72 -35.21
C GLN A 140 -12.77 -22.31 -36.62
N LYS A 141 -11.67 -22.62 -37.31
CA LYS A 141 -11.71 -23.23 -38.64
C LYS A 141 -12.41 -24.58 -38.64
N SER A 142 -12.10 -25.44 -37.67
CA SER A 142 -12.78 -26.74 -37.56
C SER A 142 -14.28 -26.59 -37.29
N LEU A 143 -14.69 -25.61 -36.48
CA LEU A 143 -16.11 -25.31 -36.26
C LEU A 143 -16.80 -24.82 -37.53
N GLU A 144 -16.14 -23.98 -38.34
CA GLU A 144 -16.64 -23.52 -39.64
C GLU A 144 -16.81 -24.70 -40.62
N GLU A 145 -15.81 -25.59 -40.71
CA GLU A 145 -15.86 -26.79 -41.56
C GLU A 145 -16.99 -27.74 -41.14
N ILE A 146 -17.22 -27.92 -39.84
CA ILE A 146 -18.34 -28.71 -39.31
C ILE A 146 -19.68 -28.07 -39.69
N ALA A 147 -19.83 -26.76 -39.48
CA ALA A 147 -21.05 -26.04 -39.81
C ALA A 147 -21.37 -26.11 -41.31
N ALA A 148 -20.36 -25.90 -42.16
CA ALA A 148 -20.48 -26.03 -43.61
C ALA A 148 -20.88 -27.46 -44.04
N SER A 149 -20.27 -28.49 -43.43
CA SER A 149 -20.61 -29.88 -43.71
C SER A 149 -22.05 -30.22 -43.31
N GLN A 150 -22.52 -29.71 -42.17
CA GLN A 150 -23.90 -29.92 -41.72
C GLN A 150 -24.91 -29.25 -42.67
N LEU A 151 -24.65 -28.02 -43.11
CA LEU A 151 -25.48 -27.33 -44.09
C LEU A 151 -25.51 -28.05 -45.45
N HIS A 152 -24.37 -28.57 -45.90
CA HIS A 152 -24.30 -29.34 -47.15
C HIS A 152 -25.13 -30.63 -47.08
N SER A 153 -25.00 -31.40 -45.98
CA SER A 153 -25.79 -32.62 -45.78
C SER A 153 -27.30 -32.35 -45.74
N GLN A 154 -27.75 -31.29 -45.04
CA GLN A 154 -29.16 -30.89 -45.05
C GLN A 154 -29.65 -30.45 -46.45
N GLY A 155 -28.79 -29.78 -47.21
CA GLY A 155 -29.07 -29.42 -48.60
C GLY A 155 -29.24 -30.64 -49.51
N LEU A 156 -28.44 -31.68 -49.32
CA LEU A 156 -28.58 -32.96 -50.05
C LEU A 156 -29.85 -33.71 -49.66
N GLU A 157 -30.16 -33.82 -48.36
CA GLU A 157 -31.38 -34.50 -47.87
C GLU A 157 -32.65 -33.81 -48.40
N SER A 158 -32.69 -32.48 -48.44
CA SER A 158 -33.83 -31.73 -48.98
C SER A 158 -34.01 -31.86 -50.51
N ASN A 159 -32.94 -32.13 -51.26
CA ASN A 159 -33.02 -32.41 -52.70
C ASN A 159 -33.40 -33.86 -53.00
N LEU A 160 -33.06 -34.81 -52.12
CA LEU A 160 -33.44 -36.22 -52.27
C LEU A 160 -34.92 -36.46 -51.91
N ALA A 161 -35.52 -35.57 -51.12
CA ALA A 161 -36.92 -35.61 -50.71
C ALA A 161 -37.89 -34.93 -51.71
N LYS A 162 -37.39 -34.44 -52.85
CA LYS A 162 -38.19 -33.90 -53.97
C LYS A 162 -38.23 -34.89 -55.12
#